data_AF-A0A127PBR0-F1
#
_entry.id   AF-A0A127PBR0-F1
#
_cell.length_a   1.000
_cell.length_b   1.000
_cell.length_c   1.000
_cell.angle_alpha   90.00
_cell.angle_beta   90.00
_cell.angle_gamma   90.00
#
_symmetry.space_group_name_H-M   'P 1'
#
loop_
_entity.id
_entity.type
_entity.pdbx_description
1 polymer ?
#
loop_
_entity_poly.entity_id
_entity_poly.type
_entity_poly.pdbx_seq_one_letter_code
_entity_poly.pdbx_strand_id
1 'polypeptide(L)'
;MSETVYQQVQLQITNAQAGQNIWIDLQKVTEPVAWSTGPAFDGSGGINITVPGSSSALPLNSFIITASSVKVSTVSSGGGGGGALSFNVTLYLVAQPGIQNFSLRSLSDPGVTVQAQVGFAQPQAVNQTFSQFPWGK
;
A
#
# COMPACT_ATOMS: atom_id res chain seq x y z
N MET A 1 -23.72 -1.16 16.83
CA MET A 1 -22.35 -1.27 16.26
C MET A 1 -22.02 0.09 15.66
N SER A 2 -20.86 0.66 15.93
CA SER A 2 -20.42 1.83 15.17
C SER A 2 -20.21 1.41 13.73
N GLU A 3 -20.81 2.13 12.79
CA GLU A 3 -20.64 1.88 11.36
C GLU A 3 -19.17 2.15 10.99
N THR A 4 -18.49 1.25 10.30
CA THR A 4 -17.11 1.49 9.85
C THR A 4 -17.10 2.03 8.43
N VAL A 5 -16.24 3.01 8.15
CA VAL A 5 -16.04 3.53 6.80
C VAL A 5 -14.81 2.90 6.16
N TYR A 6 -14.90 2.62 4.86
CA TYR A 6 -13.81 2.03 4.08
C TYR A 6 -13.33 3.02 3.02
N GLN A 7 -12.02 3.07 2.82
CA GLN A 7 -11.41 3.88 1.79
C GLN A 7 -10.43 3.03 0.99
N GLN A 8 -10.63 2.96 -0.33
CA GLN A 8 -9.65 2.30 -1.20
C GLN A 8 -8.35 3.10 -1.19
N VAL A 9 -7.23 2.38 -1.15
CA VAL A 9 -5.89 2.93 -1.28
C VAL A 9 -5.16 2.17 -2.38
N GLN A 10 -4.57 2.89 -3.32
CA GLN A 10 -3.62 2.33 -4.27
C GLN A 10 -2.20 2.77 -3.89
N LEU A 11 -1.35 1.80 -3.59
CA LEU A 11 0.08 2.00 -3.42
C LEU A 11 0.76 1.80 -4.77
N GLN A 12 1.41 2.83 -5.30
CA GLN A 12 2.26 2.73 -6.49
C GLN A 12 3.71 2.57 -6.06
N ILE A 13 4.29 1.41 -6.35
CA ILE A 13 5.68 1.09 -6.07
C ILE A 13 6.47 1.23 -7.37
N THR A 14 7.55 1.98 -7.32
CA THR A 14 8.49 2.12 -8.45
C THR A 14 9.93 1.99 -7.99
N ASN A 15 10.82 1.70 -8.94
CA ASN A 15 12.26 1.54 -8.72
C ASN A 15 12.66 0.40 -7.77
N ALA A 16 11.73 -0.50 -7.43
CA ALA A 16 12.05 -1.67 -6.65
C ALA A 16 12.94 -2.64 -7.43
N GLN A 17 13.78 -3.39 -6.74
CA GLN A 17 14.63 -4.42 -7.33
C GLN A 17 14.22 -5.79 -6.80
N ALA A 18 14.51 -6.84 -7.57
CA ALA A 18 14.32 -8.22 -7.13
C ALA A 18 15.10 -8.48 -5.82
N GLY A 19 14.42 -9.06 -4.83
CA GLY A 19 14.98 -9.32 -3.50
C GLY A 19 14.72 -8.21 -2.48
N GLN A 20 14.18 -7.06 -2.90
CA GLN A 20 13.88 -5.96 -1.97
C GLN A 20 12.55 -6.14 -1.22
N ASN A 21 12.50 -5.50 -0.06
CA ASN A 21 11.34 -5.36 0.79
C ASN A 21 10.70 -3.98 0.61
N ILE A 22 9.39 -3.99 0.41
CA ILE A 22 8.52 -2.84 0.44
C ILE A 22 7.74 -2.94 1.75
N TRP A 23 7.82 -1.91 2.59
CA TRP A 23 7.12 -1.89 3.87
C TRP A 23 6.49 -0.51 4.08
N ILE A 24 5.16 -0.50 4.11
CA ILE A 24 4.36 0.68 4.48
C ILE A 24 3.78 0.49 5.87
N ASP A 25 4.07 1.44 6.74
CA ASP A 25 3.63 1.47 8.13
C ASP A 25 2.57 2.56 8.30
N LEU A 26 1.49 2.21 9.01
CA LEU A 26 0.33 3.06 9.25
C LEU A 26 0.35 3.52 10.70
N GLN A 27 0.30 4.83 10.89
CA GLN A 27 0.11 5.46 12.19
C GLN A 27 -1.29 6.06 12.28
N LYS A 28 -1.94 5.77 13.41
CA LYS A 28 -3.17 6.43 13.86
C LYS A 28 -2.79 7.80 14.39
N VAL A 29 -3.53 8.83 13.99
CA VAL A 29 -3.29 10.21 14.46
C VAL A 29 -4.29 10.56 15.57
N THR A 30 -5.58 10.47 15.28
CA THR A 30 -6.66 10.77 16.23
C THR A 30 -7.63 9.60 16.37
N GLU A 31 -8.18 9.13 15.24
CA GLU A 31 -9.19 8.07 15.23
C GLU A 31 -8.61 6.69 14.87
N PRO A 32 -9.26 5.59 15.29
CA PRO A 32 -8.85 4.24 14.89
C PRO A 32 -8.93 4.07 13.36
N VAL A 33 -7.79 3.72 12.77
CA VAL A 33 -7.66 3.30 11.37
C VAL A 33 -6.80 2.05 11.28
N ALA A 34 -7.12 1.17 10.34
CA ALA A 34 -6.37 -0.05 10.06
C ALA A 34 -6.37 -0.36 8.57
N TRP A 35 -5.35 -1.08 8.10
CA TRP A 35 -5.43 -1.74 6.80
C TRP A 35 -6.50 -2.84 6.81
N SER A 36 -7.14 -3.02 5.67
CA SER A 36 -8.19 -4.00 5.45
C SER A 36 -8.10 -4.58 4.04
N THR A 37 -8.63 -5.78 3.89
CA THR A 37 -8.81 -6.44 2.59
C THR A 37 -10.07 -5.93 1.86
N GLY A 38 -10.84 -5.03 2.48
CA GLY A 38 -12.02 -4.39 1.91
C GLY A 38 -13.31 -4.73 2.64
N PRO A 39 -14.43 -4.11 2.23
CA PRO A 39 -15.74 -4.41 2.78
C PRO A 39 -16.20 -5.85 2.53
N ALA A 40 -17.07 -6.37 3.39
CA ALA A 40 -17.64 -7.72 3.31
C ALA A 40 -18.96 -7.76 2.53
N PHE A 41 -18.98 -7.24 1.29
CA PHE A 41 -20.14 -7.29 0.40
C PHE A 41 -19.72 -7.45 -1.07
N ASP A 42 -20.66 -7.92 -1.90
CA ASP A 42 -20.46 -8.13 -3.33
C ASP A 42 -20.09 -6.82 -4.05
N GLY A 43 -19.01 -6.86 -4.83
CA GLY A 43 -18.45 -5.68 -5.50
C GLY A 43 -17.27 -5.03 -4.76
N SER A 44 -16.92 -5.49 -3.56
CA SER A 44 -15.63 -5.16 -2.94
C SER A 44 -14.48 -5.68 -3.81
N GLY A 45 -13.60 -4.78 -4.27
CA GLY A 45 -12.49 -5.12 -5.16
C GLY A 45 -11.37 -5.93 -4.49
N GLY A 46 -11.44 -6.14 -3.18
CA GLY A 46 -10.47 -6.93 -2.44
C GLY A 46 -9.06 -6.33 -2.44
N ILE A 47 -8.06 -7.21 -2.46
CA ILE A 47 -6.68 -6.85 -2.75
C ILE A 47 -6.40 -7.13 -4.23
N ASN A 48 -5.82 -6.17 -4.93
CA ASN A 48 -5.40 -6.33 -6.32
C ASN A 48 -3.93 -5.90 -6.47
N ILE A 49 -3.11 -6.74 -7.09
CA ILE A 49 -1.72 -6.43 -7.44
C ILE A 49 -1.59 -6.45 -8.95
N THR A 50 -1.14 -5.33 -9.53
CA THR A 50 -0.92 -5.20 -10.98
C THR A 50 0.50 -4.77 -11.29
N VAL A 51 1.04 -5.21 -12.42
CA VAL A 51 2.33 -4.77 -12.95
C VAL A 51 2.06 -4.02 -14.26
N PRO A 52 1.89 -2.68 -14.24
CA PRO A 52 1.50 -1.93 -15.42
C PRO A 52 2.50 -2.11 -16.57
N GLY A 53 1.99 -2.35 -17.79
CA GLY A 53 2.82 -2.43 -18.99
C GLY A 53 3.72 -3.68 -19.09
N SER A 54 3.55 -4.66 -18.20
CA SER A 54 4.30 -5.92 -18.22
C SER A 54 3.37 -7.10 -18.44
N SER A 55 3.80 -8.05 -19.28
CA SER A 55 3.21 -9.38 -19.39
C SER A 55 3.81 -10.40 -18.41
N SER A 56 4.85 -10.00 -17.67
CA SER A 56 5.53 -10.86 -16.70
C SER A 56 4.92 -10.75 -15.31
N ALA A 57 4.85 -11.87 -14.60
CA ALA A 57 4.37 -11.91 -13.22
C ALA A 57 5.30 -11.16 -12.26
N LEU A 58 4.74 -10.55 -11.23
CA LEU A 58 5.52 -9.95 -10.14
C LEU A 58 6.24 -11.06 -9.36
N PRO A 59 7.57 -11.00 -9.18
CA PRO A 59 8.32 -12.01 -8.44
C PRO A 59 8.09 -11.88 -6.93
N LEU A 60 6.91 -12.22 -6.44
CA LEU A 60 6.53 -12.16 -5.02
C LEU A 60 7.12 -13.35 -4.23
N ASN A 61 7.77 -13.03 -3.11
CA ASN A 61 8.13 -14.02 -2.08
C ASN A 61 7.05 -14.09 -1.00
N SER A 62 6.65 -12.93 -0.47
CA SER A 62 5.61 -12.83 0.55
C SER A 62 4.82 -11.54 0.43
N PHE A 63 3.54 -11.62 0.77
CA PHE A 63 2.65 -10.48 0.87
C PHE A 63 1.91 -10.56 2.21
N ILE A 64 2.10 -9.57 3.07
CA ILE A 64 1.57 -9.57 4.43
C ILE A 64 0.84 -8.26 4.67
N ILE A 65 -0.39 -8.37 5.16
CA ILE A 65 -1.17 -7.24 5.65
C ILE A 65 -1.49 -7.49 7.12
N THR A 66 -1.20 -6.50 7.95
CA THR A 66 -1.67 -6.41 9.33
C THR A 66 -2.47 -5.13 9.49
N ALA A 67 -3.14 -4.94 10.63
CA ALA A 67 -3.86 -3.70 10.91
C ALA A 67 -2.97 -2.44 10.78
N SER A 68 -1.65 -2.55 11.01
CA SER A 68 -0.74 -1.40 10.99
C SER A 68 0.28 -1.41 9.84
N SER A 69 0.37 -2.46 9.03
CA SER A 69 1.38 -2.48 7.96
C SER A 69 1.00 -3.29 6.74
N VAL A 70 1.51 -2.86 5.59
CA VAL A 70 1.58 -3.65 4.35
C VAL A 70 3.04 -3.96 4.06
N LYS A 71 3.35 -5.23 3.84
CA LYS A 71 4.70 -5.70 3.48
C LYS A 71 4.65 -6.54 2.22
N VAL A 72 5.53 -6.21 1.29
CA VAL A 72 5.75 -6.98 0.06
C VAL A 72 7.23 -7.30 -0.02
N SER A 73 7.58 -8.58 -0.11
CA SER A 73 8.95 -9.01 -0.34
C SER A 73 9.02 -9.65 -1.70
N THR A 74 10.00 -9.27 -2.51
CA THR A 74 10.23 -9.87 -3.82
C THR A 74 11.32 -10.95 -3.74
N VAL A 75 11.27 -11.96 -4.60
CA VAL A 75 12.35 -12.95 -4.68
C VAL A 75 13.57 -12.34 -5.35
N SER A 76 14.76 -12.69 -4.89
CA SER A 76 15.99 -12.33 -5.59
C SER A 76 16.07 -13.10 -6.91
N SER A 77 16.42 -12.41 -7.99
CA SER A 77 16.78 -13.10 -9.23
C SER A 77 18.20 -13.64 -9.05
N GLY A 78 18.36 -14.96 -9.00
CA GLY A 78 19.66 -15.64 -8.81
C GLY A 78 20.74 -15.35 -9.87
N GLY A 79 20.47 -14.48 -10.84
CA GLY A 79 21.44 -13.91 -11.78
C GLY A 79 21.26 -12.39 -11.84
N GLY A 80 22.37 -11.65 -11.73
CA GLY A 80 22.37 -10.19 -11.75
C GLY A 80 21.81 -9.62 -13.05
N GLY A 81 20.81 -8.74 -12.93
CA GLY A 81 20.21 -8.04 -14.07
C GLY A 81 18.69 -8.16 -14.14
N GLY A 82 17.98 -7.98 -13.03
CA GLY A 82 16.55 -7.65 -13.08
C GLY A 82 16.41 -6.14 -13.24
N GLY A 83 15.74 -5.67 -14.28
CA GLY A 83 15.38 -4.26 -14.41
C GLY A 83 14.50 -3.80 -13.24
N ALA A 84 14.39 -2.49 -13.05
CA ALA A 84 13.53 -1.92 -12.02
C ALA A 84 12.08 -2.43 -12.14
N LEU A 85 11.55 -2.91 -11.03
CA LEU A 85 10.18 -3.36 -10.85
C LEU A 85 9.30 -2.16 -10.49
N SER A 86 8.17 -2.07 -11.19
CA SER A 86 7.10 -1.14 -10.89
C SER A 86 5.77 -1.88 -10.85
N PHE A 87 5.02 -1.73 -9.77
CA PHE A 87 3.75 -2.42 -9.57
C PHE A 87 2.85 -1.62 -8.64
N ASN A 88 1.55 -1.87 -8.75
CA ASN A 88 0.53 -1.25 -7.91
C ASN A 88 -0.10 -2.30 -6.99
N VAL A 89 -0.33 -1.92 -5.74
CA VAL A 89 -1.12 -2.69 -4.78
C VAL A 89 -2.35 -1.87 -4.42
N THR A 90 -3.53 -2.35 -4.80
CA THR A 90 -4.81 -1.76 -4.41
C THR A 90 -5.39 -2.58 -3.25
N LEU A 91 -5.74 -1.90 -2.17
CA LEU A 91 -6.34 -2.46 -0.97
C LEU A 91 -7.21 -1.39 -0.27
N TYR A 92 -7.55 -1.59 1.01
CA TYR A 92 -8.41 -0.67 1.74
C TYR A 92 -7.83 -0.26 3.08
N LEU A 93 -8.23 0.91 3.54
CA LEU A 93 -8.25 1.28 4.95
C LEU A 93 -9.67 1.15 5.48
N VAL A 94 -9.80 0.78 6.74
CA VAL A 94 -11.05 0.80 7.50
C VAL A 94 -10.86 1.71 8.72
N ALA A 95 -11.85 2.53 9.01
CA ALA A 95 -11.80 3.47 10.13
C ALA A 95 -13.18 3.69 10.77
N GLN A 96 -13.19 4.34 11.93
CA GLN A 96 -14.42 4.85 12.53
C GLN A 96 -14.92 6.10 11.77
N PRO A 97 -16.24 6.38 11.80
CA PRO A 97 -16.80 7.58 11.19
C PRO A 97 -16.20 8.83 11.84
N GLY A 98 -15.96 9.86 11.04
CA GLY A 98 -15.38 11.12 11.51
C GLY A 98 -13.86 11.22 11.42
N ILE A 99 -13.17 10.14 11.03
CA ILE A 99 -11.73 10.23 10.73
C ILE A 99 -11.45 11.32 9.69
N GLN A 100 -10.45 12.15 9.97
CA GLN A 100 -10.05 13.26 9.10
C GLN A 100 -8.74 12.97 8.38
N ASN A 101 -7.82 12.28 9.07
CA ASN A 101 -6.48 12.02 8.58
C ASN A 101 -5.87 10.77 9.21
N PHE A 102 -4.84 10.28 8.55
CA PHE A 102 -3.96 9.22 9.02
C PHE A 102 -2.56 9.49 8.47
N SER A 103 -1.57 8.75 8.95
CA SER A 103 -0.20 8.93 8.48
C SER A 103 0.40 7.62 7.99
N LEU A 104 1.13 7.69 6.87
CA LEU A 104 1.90 6.57 6.34
C LEU A 104 3.38 6.92 6.34
N ARG A 105 4.22 5.92 6.53
CA ARG A 105 5.66 5.99 6.23
C ARG A 105 6.12 4.74 5.50
N SER A 106 7.21 4.89 4.75
CA SER A 106 7.88 3.81 4.04
C SER A 106 9.14 3.42 4.80
N LEU A 107 9.21 2.16 5.19
CA LEU A 107 10.41 1.49 5.71
C LEU A 107 11.00 0.55 4.64
N SER A 108 10.69 0.83 3.36
CA SER A 108 11.14 0.05 2.23
C SER A 108 12.66 0.16 2.05
N ASP A 109 13.25 -0.83 1.39
CA ASP A 109 14.68 -0.83 1.09
C ASP A 109 15.10 0.40 0.26
N PRO A 110 16.38 0.83 0.33
CA PRO A 110 16.86 1.99 -0.39
C PRO A 110 16.57 1.94 -1.90
N GLY A 111 16.16 3.08 -2.46
CA GLY A 111 15.84 3.23 -3.89
C GLY A 111 14.38 2.94 -4.25
N VAL A 112 13.64 2.20 -3.40
CA VAL A 112 12.21 1.99 -3.58
C VAL A 112 11.46 3.30 -3.36
N THR A 113 10.64 3.69 -4.34
CA THR A 113 9.73 4.83 -4.20
C THR A 113 8.31 4.31 -4.02
N VAL A 114 7.58 4.88 -3.07
CA VAL A 114 6.18 4.54 -2.83
C VAL A 114 5.32 5.80 -2.83
N GLN A 115 4.27 5.77 -3.64
CA GLN A 115 3.19 6.74 -3.61
C GLN A 115 1.92 6.06 -3.13
N ALA A 116 1.06 6.79 -2.44
CA ALA A 116 -0.25 6.34 -2.03
C ALA A 116 -1.30 7.28 -2.60
N GLN A 117 -2.25 6.70 -3.32
CA GLN A 117 -3.49 7.34 -3.73
C GLN A 117 -4.61 6.87 -2.80
N VAL A 118 -5.28 7.81 -2.13
CA VAL A 118 -6.33 7.51 -1.16
C VAL A 118 -7.65 7.96 -1.75
N GLY A 119 -8.52 7.02 -2.09
CA GLY A 119 -9.75 7.33 -2.82
C GLY A 119 -9.46 7.96 -4.19
N PHE A 120 -9.96 9.17 -4.39
CA PHE A 120 -9.82 9.90 -5.66
C PHE A 120 -8.77 11.02 -5.56
N ALA A 121 -8.17 11.22 -4.39
CA ALA A 121 -7.09 12.17 -4.18
C ALA A 121 -5.93 11.92 -5.15
N GLN A 122 -5.12 12.95 -5.38
CA GLN A 122 -3.87 12.79 -6.12
C GLN A 122 -2.89 11.90 -5.34
N PRO A 123 -2.10 11.05 -6.02
CA PRO A 123 -1.04 10.29 -5.37
C PRO A 123 -0.07 11.20 -4.61
N GLN A 124 0.24 10.82 -3.37
CA GLN A 124 1.21 11.51 -2.53
C GLN A 124 2.30 10.53 -2.09
N ALA A 125 3.55 11.02 -2.03
CA ALA A 125 4.68 10.23 -1.61
C ALA A 125 4.54 9.73 -0.16
N VAL A 126 4.91 8.47 0.07
CA VAL A 126 5.02 7.86 1.38
C VAL A 126 6.50 7.87 1.78
N ASN A 127 6.89 8.89 2.56
CA ASN A 127 8.29 9.14 2.91
C ASN A 127 8.78 8.24 4.06
N GLN A 128 10.09 8.30 4.37
CA GLN A 128 10.66 7.57 5.51
C GLN A 128 10.17 8.09 6.87
N THR A 129 9.72 9.34 6.91
CA THR A 129 8.98 9.92 8.03
C THR A 129 7.48 9.88 7.76
N PHE A 130 6.69 9.87 8.84
CA PHE A 130 5.23 9.87 8.72
C PHE A 130 4.75 11.09 7.94
N SER A 131 4.11 10.81 6.82
CA SER A 131 3.46 11.78 5.96
C SER A 131 1.96 11.68 6.21
N GLN A 132 1.30 12.81 6.45
CA GLN A 132 -0.14 12.84 6.72
C GLN A 132 -0.94 12.80 5.41
N PHE A 133 -2.01 12.02 5.40
CA PHE A 133 -2.95 11.86 4.30
C PHE A 133 -4.36 12.24 4.76
N PRO A 134 -5.13 13.01 3.96
CA PRO A 134 -6.53 13.26 4.25
C PRO A 134 -7.38 12.01 4.00
N TRP A 135 -8.42 11.82 4.80
CA TRP A 135 -9.46 10.82 4.52
C TRP A 135 -10.49 11.38 3.52
N GLY A 136 -10.87 10.59 2.51
CA GLY A 136 -12.04 10.87 1.66
C GLY A 136 -11.98 12.12 0.77
N LYS A 137 -10.81 12.46 0.21
CA LYS A 137 -10.70 13.45 -0.88
C LYS A 137 -10.45 12.79 -2.23
#